data_AF-A0A0K2VTN2-F1
#
_entry.id   AF-A0A0K2VTN2-F1
#
_cell.length_a   1.000
_cell.length_b   1.000
_cell.length_c   1.000
_cell.angle_alpha   90.00
_cell.angle_beta   90.00
_cell.angle_gamma   90.00
#
_symmetry.space_group_name_H-M   'P 1'
#
loop_
_entity.id
_entity.type
_entity.pdbx_description
1 polymer ?
#
loop_
_entity_poly.entity_id
_entity_poly.type
_entity_poly.pdbx_seq_one_letter_code
_entity_poly.pdbx_strand_id
1 'polypeptide(L)'
;MKFGTEIVLLSLFAFALLLAASLGVDEAFRLHMSVLSLAAAGFTAFLLRNTEFKPAAPNACLIVPGVKVFADNYVAPHNESAKGNREFGAPDLIDAIWLHGPGETLMAAQVRTRKKGAMPKERLGEIKVKKLASYVHSLGIGE
;
A
#
# COMPACT_ATOMS: atom_id res chain seq x y z
N MET A 1 -2.34 -6.09 -6.09
CA MET A 1 -2.83 -6.18 -7.49
C MET A 1 -2.45 -4.90 -8.21
N LYS A 2 -1.69 -4.97 -9.32
CA LYS A 2 -1.00 -3.84 -9.96
C LYS A 2 -1.89 -2.95 -10.87
N PHE A 3 -3.15 -3.32 -11.10
CA PHE A 3 -3.98 -2.75 -12.16
C PHE A 3 -5.30 -2.10 -11.69
N GLY A 4 -5.60 -2.09 -10.39
CA GLY A 4 -6.92 -1.64 -9.90
C GLY A 4 -7.24 -0.19 -10.24
N THR A 5 -6.31 0.73 -9.99
CA THR A 5 -6.48 2.16 -10.25
C THR A 5 -6.45 2.50 -11.74
N GLU A 6 -5.62 1.80 -12.52
CA GLU A 6 -5.54 2.02 -13.97
C GLU A 6 -6.80 1.57 -14.71
N ILE A 7 -7.43 0.46 -14.28
CA ILE A 7 -8.71 -0.01 -14.83
C ILE A 7 -9.84 0.99 -14.54
N VAL A 8 -9.85 1.57 -13.33
CA VAL A 8 -10.85 2.59 -12.97
C VAL A 8 -10.66 3.88 -13.76
N LEU A 9 -9.42 4.31 -13.99
CA LEU A 9 -9.12 5.50 -14.80
C LEU A 9 -9.45 5.30 -16.28
N LEU A 10 -9.13 4.14 -16.85
CA LEU A 10 -9.48 3.79 -18.24
C LEU A 10 -10.99 3.71 -18.45
N SER A 11 -11.73 3.13 -17.51
CA SER A 11 -13.20 3.05 -17.59
C SER A 11 -13.87 4.42 -17.44
N LEU A 12 -13.40 5.28 -16.53
CA LEU A 12 -13.88 6.67 -16.41
C LEU A 12 -13.57 7.51 -17.65
N PHE A 13 -12.38 7.36 -18.22
CA PHE A 13 -11.99 8.07 -19.45
C PHE A 13 -12.83 7.62 -20.65
N ALA A 14 -13.05 6.31 -20.81
CA ALA A 14 -13.93 5.77 -21.84
C ALA A 14 -15.38 6.27 -21.67
N PHE A 15 -15.89 6.32 -20.44
CA PHE A 15 -17.23 6.85 -20.14
C PHE A 15 -17.35 8.35 -20.46
N ALA A 16 -16.34 9.16 -20.14
CA ALA A 16 -16.31 10.58 -20.44
C ALA A 16 -16.28 10.86 -21.96
N LEU A 17 -15.52 10.08 -22.73
CA LEU A 17 -15.52 10.16 -24.19
C LEU A 17 -16.88 9.77 -24.79
N LEU A 18 -17.51 8.74 -24.23
CA LEU A 18 -18.85 8.30 -24.65
C LEU A 18 -19.91 9.38 -24.39
N LEU A 19 -19.82 10.04 -23.23
CA LEU A 19 -20.71 11.13 -22.84
C LEU A 19 -20.53 12.35 -23.76
N ALA A 20 -19.27 12.72 -24.07
CA ALA A 20 -18.96 13.83 -24.97
C ALA A 20 -19.48 13.59 -26.39
N ALA A 21 -19.39 12.35 -26.88
CA ALA A 21 -19.96 11.98 -28.18
C ALA A 21 -21.50 11.96 -28.18
N SER A 22 -22.18 11.87 -27.03
CA SER A 22 -23.65 11.96 -26.96
C SER A 22 -24.21 13.36 -27.23
N LEU A 23 -23.38 14.41 -27.33
CA LEU A 23 -23.79 15.79 -27.66
C LEU A 23 -23.86 16.07 -29.18
N GLY A 24 -23.77 15.03 -30.01
CA GLY A 24 -23.87 15.15 -31.47
C GLY A 24 -25.21 15.74 -31.97
N VAL A 25 -25.17 16.37 -33.15
CA VAL A 25 -26.29 17.12 -33.75
C VAL A 25 -27.47 16.22 -34.17
N ASP A 26 -27.21 14.93 -34.44
CA ASP A 26 -28.20 13.95 -34.93
C ASP A 26 -28.91 13.14 -33.83
N GLU A 27 -30.25 13.11 -33.87
CA GLU A 27 -31.13 12.43 -32.89
C GLU A 27 -30.86 10.92 -32.77
N ALA A 28 -30.63 10.25 -33.90
CA ALA A 28 -30.37 8.81 -33.95
C ALA A 28 -29.04 8.43 -33.29
N PHE A 29 -28.05 9.32 -33.36
CA PHE A 29 -26.75 9.15 -32.72
C PHE A 29 -26.84 9.41 -31.22
N ARG A 30 -27.57 10.46 -30.80
CA ARG A 30 -27.85 10.75 -29.38
C ARG A 30 -28.51 9.56 -28.68
N LEU A 31 -29.52 8.95 -29.31
CA LEU A 31 -30.21 7.78 -28.76
C LEU A 31 -29.28 6.59 -28.58
N HIS A 32 -28.48 6.23 -29.59
CA HIS A 32 -27.51 5.11 -29.48
C HIS A 32 -26.49 5.35 -28.36
N MET A 33 -25.94 6.56 -28.27
CA MET A 33 -24.93 6.90 -27.27
C MET A 33 -25.50 6.93 -25.85
N SER A 34 -26.76 7.34 -25.68
CA SER A 34 -27.45 7.30 -24.38
C SER A 34 -27.70 5.88 -23.87
N VAL A 35 -28.11 4.97 -24.77
CA VAL A 35 -28.30 3.54 -24.44
C VAL A 35 -26.99 2.89 -24.06
N LEU A 36 -25.92 3.20 -24.78
CA LEU A 36 -24.59 2.63 -24.53
C LEU A 36 -23.98 3.17 -23.21
N SER A 37 -24.24 4.44 -22.88
CA SER A 37 -23.87 5.03 -21.59
C SER A 37 -24.62 4.40 -20.42
N LEU A 38 -25.94 4.21 -20.54
CA LEU A 38 -26.76 3.52 -19.52
C LEU A 38 -26.35 2.06 -19.33
N ALA A 39 -26.04 1.35 -20.42
CA ALA A 39 -25.54 -0.02 -20.36
C ALA A 39 -24.18 -0.09 -19.64
N ALA A 40 -23.26 0.83 -19.94
CA ALA A 40 -21.96 0.92 -19.28
C ALA A 40 -22.08 1.29 -17.78
N ALA A 41 -23.00 2.20 -17.43
CA ALA A 41 -23.27 2.57 -16.05
C ALA A 41 -23.88 1.40 -15.26
N GLY A 42 -24.84 0.69 -15.85
CA GLY A 42 -25.45 -0.51 -15.26
C GLY A 42 -24.44 -1.64 -15.05
N PHE A 43 -23.56 -1.87 -16.02
CA PHE A 43 -22.49 -2.85 -15.90
C PHE A 43 -21.48 -2.47 -14.80
N THR A 44 -21.09 -1.20 -14.72
CA THR A 44 -20.19 -0.72 -13.65
C THR A 44 -20.84 -0.88 -12.27
N ALA A 45 -22.13 -0.53 -12.13
CA ALA A 45 -22.86 -0.72 -10.88
C ALA A 45 -22.99 -2.20 -10.48
N PHE A 46 -23.19 -3.09 -11.46
CA PHE A 46 -23.19 -4.53 -11.25
C PHE A 46 -21.84 -5.05 -10.79
N LEU A 47 -20.75 -4.62 -11.42
CA LEU A 47 -19.39 -4.98 -11.00
C LEU A 47 -19.11 -4.47 -9.59
N LEU A 48 -19.36 -3.20 -9.29
CA LEU A 48 -19.16 -2.63 -7.96
C LEU A 48 -19.94 -3.37 -6.86
N ARG A 49 -21.13 -3.91 -7.20
CA ARG A 49 -21.95 -4.69 -6.25
C ARG A 49 -21.47 -6.13 -6.08
N ASN A 50 -20.92 -6.74 -7.12
CA ASN A 50 -20.56 -8.16 -7.13
C ASN A 50 -19.06 -8.45 -6.97
N THR A 51 -18.20 -7.43 -6.95
CA THR A 51 -16.76 -7.61 -6.69
C THR A 51 -16.38 -7.07 -5.33
N GLU A 52 -15.91 -7.93 -4.43
CA GLU A 52 -15.21 -7.49 -3.22
C GLU A 52 -13.79 -7.05 -3.58
N PHE A 53 -13.47 -5.75 -3.46
CA PHE A 53 -12.11 -5.21 -3.64
C PHE A 53 -11.21 -5.48 -2.41
N LYS A 54 -11.29 -6.68 -1.84
CA LYS A 54 -10.45 -7.07 -0.71
C LYS A 54 -9.11 -7.59 -1.26
N PRO A 55 -7.95 -7.24 -0.66
CA PRO A 55 -6.70 -7.89 -1.02
C PRO A 55 -6.87 -9.40 -0.86
N ALA A 56 -6.38 -10.16 -1.85
CA ALA A 56 -6.47 -11.62 -1.86
C ALA A 56 -6.01 -12.17 -0.50
N ALA A 57 -6.82 -13.05 0.09
CA ALA A 57 -6.46 -13.68 1.35
C ALA A 57 -5.11 -14.41 1.18
N PRO A 58 -4.23 -14.40 2.20
CA PRO A 58 -2.98 -15.13 2.12
C PRO A 58 -3.28 -16.60 1.81
N ASN A 59 -2.60 -17.14 0.79
CA ASN A 59 -2.72 -18.56 0.45
C ASN A 59 -2.31 -19.38 1.67
N ALA A 60 -3.26 -20.03 2.35
CA ALA A 60 -3.02 -20.75 3.61
C ALA A 60 -1.88 -21.78 3.50
N CYS A 61 -1.67 -22.34 2.31
CA CYS A 61 -0.56 -23.23 1.97
C CYS A 61 0.84 -22.60 2.19
N LEU A 62 0.97 -21.28 2.06
CA LEU A 62 2.26 -20.58 2.18
C LEU A 62 2.63 -20.17 3.61
N ILE A 63 1.71 -20.29 4.57
CA ILE A 63 1.96 -19.92 5.96
C ILE A 63 3.03 -20.84 6.56
N VAL A 64 2.91 -22.16 6.38
CA VAL A 64 3.84 -23.14 6.97
C VAL A 64 5.27 -22.96 6.43
N PRO A 65 5.51 -22.87 5.11
CA PRO A 65 6.83 -22.52 4.59
C PRO A 65 7.34 -21.15 5.06
N GLY A 66 6.45 -20.15 5.15
CA GLY A 66 6.79 -18.80 5.60
C GLY A 66 7.30 -18.77 7.05
N VAL A 67 6.66 -19.52 7.94
CA VAL A 67 7.11 -19.66 9.35
C VAL A 67 8.52 -20.23 9.41
N LYS A 68 8.84 -21.25 8.60
CA LYS A 68 10.19 -21.80 8.55
C LYS A 68 11.22 -20.76 8.11
N VAL A 69 10.94 -20.03 7.02
CA VAL A 69 11.84 -18.97 6.52
C VAL A 69 12.04 -17.88 7.56
N PHE A 70 11.00 -17.52 8.32
CA PHE A 70 11.09 -16.57 9.42
C PHE A 70 12.00 -17.10 10.53
N ALA A 71 11.78 -18.33 10.98
CA ALA A 71 12.56 -18.99 12.02
C ALA A 71 14.06 -19.03 11.67
N ASP A 72 14.37 -19.41 10.43
CA ASP A 72 15.77 -19.61 10.00
C ASP A 72 16.55 -18.30 9.84
N ASN A 73 15.89 -17.19 9.47
CA ASN A 73 16.59 -15.99 9.00
C ASN A 73 16.29 -14.70 9.79
N TYR A 74 15.16 -14.61 10.48
CA TYR A 74 14.65 -13.34 11.01
C TYR A 74 14.44 -13.34 12.53
N VAL A 75 14.53 -14.49 13.20
CA VAL A 75 14.42 -14.59 14.67
C VAL A 75 15.58 -13.88 15.38
N ALA A 76 16.80 -13.93 14.86
CA ALA A 76 17.94 -13.27 15.50
C ALA A 76 17.72 -11.75 15.72
N PRO A 77 17.34 -10.97 14.68
CA PRO A 77 17.02 -9.55 14.87
C PRO A 77 15.59 -9.29 15.36
N HIS A 78 14.58 -10.12 15.03
CA HIS A 78 13.17 -9.81 15.31
C HIS A 78 12.53 -10.62 16.43
N ASN A 79 13.25 -11.54 17.07
CA ASN A 79 12.78 -12.53 18.03
C ASN A 79 11.72 -13.52 17.46
N GLU A 80 11.39 -14.56 18.21
CA GLU A 80 10.42 -15.59 17.79
C GLU A 80 8.99 -15.05 17.67
N SER A 81 8.65 -14.02 18.45
CA SER A 81 7.36 -13.34 18.41
C SER A 81 7.29 -12.23 17.36
N ALA A 82 8.34 -12.03 16.57
CA ALA A 82 8.46 -10.97 15.56
C ALA A 82 8.33 -9.53 16.11
N LYS A 83 8.53 -9.34 17.43
CA LYS A 83 8.40 -8.03 18.10
C LYS A 83 9.60 -7.10 17.93
N GLY A 84 10.64 -7.54 17.24
CA GLY A 84 11.86 -6.75 17.06
C GLY A 84 12.85 -6.90 18.22
N ASN A 85 14.02 -6.30 18.06
CA ASN A 85 15.06 -6.23 19.08
C ASN A 85 15.74 -4.87 19.00
N ARG A 86 15.70 -4.14 20.13
CA ARG A 86 16.28 -2.80 20.26
C ARG A 86 17.78 -2.77 20.05
N GLU A 87 18.50 -3.83 20.43
CA GLU A 87 19.95 -3.92 20.26
C GLU A 87 20.36 -3.88 18.77
N PHE A 88 19.53 -4.46 17.90
CA PHE A 88 19.72 -4.44 16.45
C PHE A 88 19.02 -3.26 15.77
N GLY A 89 18.25 -2.45 16.52
CA GLY A 89 17.34 -1.45 15.95
C GLY A 89 16.26 -2.05 15.05
N ALA A 90 15.92 -3.32 15.27
CA ALA A 90 14.96 -4.06 14.47
C ALA A 90 13.53 -3.73 14.91
N PRO A 91 12.66 -3.27 14.00
CA PRO A 91 11.28 -2.90 14.34
C PRO A 91 10.41 -4.12 14.66
N ASP A 92 9.29 -3.85 15.33
CA ASP A 92 8.19 -4.79 15.51
C ASP A 92 7.48 -5.03 14.16
N LEU A 93 7.35 -6.30 13.76
CA LEU A 93 6.71 -6.69 12.50
C LEU A 93 5.22 -7.03 12.65
N ILE A 94 4.71 -7.12 13.88
CA ILE A 94 3.28 -7.37 14.17
C ILE A 94 2.52 -6.08 14.54
N ASP A 95 3.20 -4.94 14.60
CA ASP A 95 2.58 -3.64 14.84
C ASP A 95 1.80 -3.11 13.62
N ALA A 96 0.93 -2.14 13.86
CA ALA A 96 0.16 -1.43 12.85
C ALA A 96 0.97 -0.31 12.15
N ILE A 97 2.15 0.05 12.66
CA ILE A 97 2.97 1.17 12.16
C ILE A 97 4.06 0.67 11.21
N TRP A 98 4.07 1.16 9.96
CA TRP A 98 4.99 0.71 8.91
C TRP A 98 5.88 1.83 8.39
N LEU A 99 7.19 1.76 8.64
CA LEU A 99 8.15 2.79 8.19
C LEU A 99 8.27 2.90 6.66
N HIS A 100 8.11 1.78 5.94
CA HIS A 100 8.25 1.72 4.48
C HIS A 100 6.92 1.47 3.75
N GLY A 101 5.80 1.68 4.46
CA GLY A 101 4.45 1.51 3.97
C GLY A 101 3.90 0.09 4.15
N PRO A 102 2.57 -0.05 4.30
CA PRO A 102 1.92 -1.33 4.51
C PRO A 102 1.74 -2.11 3.19
N GLY A 103 1.56 -3.43 3.31
CA GLY A 103 1.10 -4.30 2.22
C GLY A 103 2.18 -5.20 1.61
N GLU A 104 1.72 -6.34 1.06
CA GLU A 104 2.58 -7.44 0.59
C GLU A 104 3.63 -7.00 -0.43
N THR A 105 3.28 -6.09 -1.36
CA THR A 105 4.22 -5.62 -2.39
C THR A 105 5.38 -4.83 -1.80
N LEU A 106 5.12 -3.98 -0.82
CA LEU A 106 6.14 -3.18 -0.13
C LEU A 106 6.95 -4.06 0.84
N MET A 107 6.30 -4.99 1.53
CA MET A 107 6.98 -6.00 2.36
C MET A 107 7.93 -6.86 1.53
N ALA A 108 7.47 -7.44 0.42
CA ALA A 108 8.28 -8.26 -0.47
C ALA A 108 9.44 -7.45 -1.08
N ALA A 109 9.21 -6.18 -1.40
CA ALA A 109 10.26 -5.27 -1.84
C ALA A 109 11.31 -5.05 -0.74
N GLN A 110 10.90 -4.85 0.52
CA GLN A 110 11.81 -4.68 1.63
C GLN A 110 12.61 -5.95 1.95
N VAL A 111 12.01 -7.14 1.81
CA VAL A 111 12.69 -8.43 1.99
C VAL A 111 13.74 -8.66 0.89
N ARG A 112 13.39 -8.39 -0.37
CA ARG A 112 14.29 -8.59 -1.53
C ARG A 112 15.38 -7.51 -1.62
N THR A 113 15.01 -6.26 -1.35
CA THR A 113 15.86 -5.09 -1.51
C THR A 113 15.71 -4.22 -0.27
N ARG A 114 16.45 -4.59 0.78
CA ARG A 114 16.43 -3.90 2.07
C ARG A 114 16.87 -2.46 1.92
N LYS A 115 15.97 -1.52 2.26
CA LYS A 115 16.35 -0.12 2.50
C LYS A 115 17.02 -0.02 3.86
N LYS A 116 18.28 0.43 3.88
CA LYS A 116 19.03 0.69 5.11
C LYS A 116 18.94 2.18 5.43
N GLY A 117 18.27 2.52 6.53
CA GLY A 117 18.35 3.86 7.10
C GLY A 117 19.73 4.07 7.72
N ALA A 118 20.31 5.25 7.51
CA ALA A 118 21.53 5.67 8.19
C ALA A 118 21.25 7.01 8.88
N MET A 119 21.30 7.04 10.22
CA MET A 119 21.20 8.27 10.99
C MET A 119 22.59 8.92 11.06
N PRO A 120 22.83 10.10 10.43
CA PRO A 120 24.15 10.71 10.39
C PRO A 120 24.54 11.33 11.74
N LYS A 121 25.77 11.07 12.21
CA LYS A 121 26.25 11.51 13.53
C LYS A 121 26.82 12.94 13.54
N GLU A 122 27.51 13.36 12.49
CA GLU A 122 28.46 14.51 12.57
C GLU A 122 27.93 15.84 12.03
N ARG A 123 26.61 15.96 11.83
CA ARG A 123 26.02 17.18 11.24
C ARG A 123 25.73 18.28 12.25
N LEU A 124 25.63 17.93 13.53
CA LEU A 124 25.14 18.80 14.58
C LEU A 124 26.14 18.78 15.75
N GLY A 125 26.60 19.95 16.18
CA GLY A 125 27.44 20.07 17.39
C GLY A 125 26.68 19.60 18.64
N GLU A 126 27.42 19.22 19.69
CA GLU A 126 26.91 18.54 20.89
C GLU A 126 25.73 19.26 21.55
N ILE A 127 25.80 20.59 21.66
CA ILE A 127 24.72 21.42 22.25
C ILE A 127 23.41 21.27 21.46
N LYS A 128 23.50 21.26 20.12
CA LYS A 128 22.31 21.12 19.25
C LYS A 128 21.72 19.71 19.36
N VAL A 129 22.57 18.67 19.44
CA VAL A 129 22.12 17.29 19.63
C VAL A 129 21.34 17.13 20.94
N LYS A 130 21.85 17.66 22.06
CA LYS A 130 21.16 17.60 23.36
C LYS A 130 19.80 18.29 23.35
N LYS A 131 19.71 19.48 22.73
CA LYS A 131 18.42 20.19 22.56
C LYS A 131 17.45 19.40 21.70
N LEU A 132 17.92 18.84 20.58
CA LEU A 132 17.08 18.07 19.66
C LEU A 132 16.60 16.77 20.30
N ALA A 133 17.45 16.08 21.09
CA ALA A 133 17.07 14.88 21.83
C ALA A 133 15.96 15.17 22.84
N SER A 134 16.08 16.28 23.59
CA SER A 134 15.02 16.71 24.53
C SER A 134 13.71 17.00 23.81
N TYR A 135 13.78 17.66 22.65
CA TYR A 135 12.61 17.94 21.82
C TYR A 135 11.95 16.65 21.28
N VAL A 136 12.72 15.72 20.71
CA VAL A 136 12.18 14.45 20.19
C VAL A 136 11.55 13.60 21.29
N HIS A 137 12.15 13.57 22.48
CA HIS A 137 11.55 12.90 23.64
C HIS A 137 10.22 13.57 24.06
N SER A 138 10.14 14.90 24.04
CA SER A 138 8.89 15.62 24.33
C SER A 138 7.74 15.34 23.33
N LEU A 139 8.07 14.88 22.12
CA LEU A 139 7.07 14.43 21.14
C LEU A 139 6.51 13.02 21.44
N GLY A 140 7.02 12.34 22.46
CA GLY A 140 6.67 10.95 22.79
C GLY A 140 7.31 9.91 21.86
N ILE A 141 8.32 10.31 21.08
CA ILE A 141 8.98 9.46 20.07
C ILE A 141 10.32 8.90 20.60
N GLY A 142 10.82 9.41 21.72
CA GLY A 142 11.95 8.85 22.44
C GLY A 142 11.44 8.19 23.71
N GLU A 143 11.77 6.92 23.92
CA GLU A 143 11.59 6.25 25.22
C GLU A 143 12.30 7.00 26.36
#